data_AF-A0A363SG64-F1
#
_entry.id   AF-A0A363SG64-F1
#
_cell.length_a   1.000
_cell.length_b   1.000
_cell.length_c   1.000
_cell.angle_alpha   90.00
_cell.angle_beta   90.00
_cell.angle_gamma   90.00
#
_symmetry.space_group_name_H-M   'P 1'
#
loop_
_entity.id
_entity.type
_entity.pdbx_description
1 polymer ?
#
loop_
_entity_poly.entity_id
_entity_poly.type
_entity_poly.pdbx_seq_one_letter_code
_entity_poly.pdbx_strand_id
1 'polypeptide(L)'
;MKQSTTTYTKRVNARRAGVAAGIPTERVAITVHKNGDEVRFGWKESATPVKSEKVTTSSKSPKVEQEERNGVKRPKAGGVCADVWAWLDAHPDATLKDAKAQGEKRGWNPNNVSCEFYARRKFYGISRQTEAK
;
A
#
# COMPACT_ATOMS: atom_id res chain seq x y z
N MET A 1 2.73 0.91 -36.68
CA MET A 1 2.84 0.92 -35.21
C MET A 1 1.60 1.59 -34.65
N LYS A 2 0.78 0.86 -33.89
CA LYS A 2 -0.43 1.45 -33.27
C LYS A 2 -0.03 2.34 -32.09
N GLN A 3 -0.63 3.51 -31.98
CA GLN A 3 -0.41 4.42 -30.85
C GLN A 3 -1.71 5.09 -30.41
N SER A 4 -1.77 5.50 -29.16
CA SER A 4 -2.93 6.15 -28.57
C SER A 4 -3.06 7.59 -29.04
N THR A 5 -4.20 7.92 -29.63
CA THR A 5 -4.62 9.32 -29.85
C THR A 5 -5.20 9.93 -28.57
N THR A 6 -5.78 9.10 -27.69
CA THR A 6 -6.35 9.51 -26.40
C THR A 6 -5.36 9.23 -25.26
N THR A 7 -5.17 10.22 -24.40
CA THR A 7 -4.41 10.06 -23.16
C THR A 7 -5.35 9.87 -21.97
N TYR A 8 -4.88 9.21 -20.91
CA TYR A 8 -5.67 8.83 -19.74
C TYR A 8 -5.06 9.41 -18.46
N THR A 9 -5.88 9.67 -17.44
CA THR A 9 -5.40 10.08 -16.11
C THR A 9 -4.71 8.96 -15.34
N LYS A 10 -4.97 7.70 -15.71
CA LYS A 10 -4.40 6.52 -15.05
C LYS A 10 -3.63 5.65 -16.04
N ARG A 11 -2.41 5.27 -15.67
CA ARG A 11 -1.54 4.34 -16.41
C ARG A 11 -2.23 3.01 -16.74
N VAL A 12 -3.03 2.48 -15.81
CA VAL A 12 -3.76 1.21 -16.00
C VAL A 12 -4.79 1.31 -17.13
N ASN A 13 -5.46 2.45 -17.27
CA ASN A 13 -6.45 2.67 -18.32
C ASN A 13 -5.77 2.74 -19.69
N ALA A 14 -4.64 3.45 -19.78
CA ALA A 14 -3.82 3.47 -20.99
C ALA A 14 -3.37 2.05 -21.40
N ARG A 15 -2.96 1.23 -20.43
CA ARG A 15 -2.56 -0.16 -20.70
C ARG A 15 -3.71 -1.01 -21.21
N ARG A 16 -4.88 -0.93 -20.56
CA ARG A 16 -6.10 -1.63 -20.98
C ARG A 16 -6.55 -1.21 -22.38
N ALA A 17 -6.42 0.07 -22.73
CA ALA A 17 -6.74 0.56 -24.06
C ALA A 17 -5.80 -0.02 -25.14
N GLY A 18 -4.51 -0.16 -24.85
CA GLY A 18 -3.57 -0.84 -25.76
C GLY A 18 -3.91 -2.32 -25.96
N VAL A 19 -4.32 -3.01 -24.90
CA VAL A 19 -4.79 -4.41 -24.98
C VAL A 19 -6.08 -4.51 -25.79
N ALA A 20 -7.04 -3.61 -25.56
CA ALA A 20 -8.28 -3.54 -26.32
C ALA A 20 -8.05 -3.24 -27.81
N ALA A 21 -6.97 -2.54 -28.15
CA ALA A 21 -6.54 -2.30 -29.53
C ALA A 21 -5.81 -3.50 -30.19
N GLY A 22 -5.76 -4.65 -29.49
CA GLY A 22 -5.19 -5.90 -29.96
C GLY A 22 -3.67 -6.00 -29.78
N ILE A 23 -3.05 -5.14 -28.99
CA ILE A 23 -1.62 -5.22 -28.69
C ILE A 23 -1.44 -6.08 -27.43
N PRO A 24 -0.59 -7.13 -27.46
CA PRO A 24 -0.35 -7.94 -26.28
C PRO A 24 0.24 -7.08 -25.16
N THR A 25 -0.14 -7.35 -23.92
CA THR A 25 0.26 -6.60 -22.71
C THR A 25 1.77 -6.35 -22.59
N GLU A 26 2.58 -7.23 -23.18
CA GLU A 26 4.04 -7.17 -23.22
C GLU A 26 4.59 -6.25 -24.31
N ARG A 27 3.78 -5.85 -25.29
CA ARG A 27 4.13 -4.88 -26.34
C ARG A 27 3.45 -3.53 -26.16
N VAL A 28 2.56 -3.39 -25.17
CA VAL A 28 1.92 -2.11 -24.82
C VAL A 28 2.89 -1.28 -23.97
N ALA A 29 3.61 -0.36 -24.62
CA ALA A 29 4.46 0.61 -23.96
C ALA A 29 3.62 1.82 -23.50
N ILE A 30 3.69 2.17 -22.22
CA ILE A 30 3.00 3.36 -21.70
C ILE A 30 3.86 4.60 -21.95
N THR A 31 3.28 5.61 -22.57
CA THR A 31 3.87 6.94 -22.70
C THR A 31 3.36 7.85 -21.59
N VAL A 32 4.23 8.66 -21.00
CA VAL A 32 3.86 9.64 -19.96
C VAL A 32 4.05 11.03 -20.53
N HIS A 33 3.01 11.84 -20.47
CA HIS A 33 2.99 13.24 -20.90
C HIS A 33 2.82 14.10 -19.66
N LYS A 34 3.73 15.04 -19.42
CA LYS A 34 3.70 15.95 -18.27
C LYS A 34 3.43 17.36 -18.79
N ASN A 35 2.33 17.97 -18.37
CA ASN A 35 1.97 19.35 -18.68
C ASN A 35 1.73 20.09 -17.37
N GLY A 36 2.75 20.80 -16.88
CA GLY A 36 2.71 21.40 -15.54
C GLY A 36 2.50 20.33 -14.46
N ASP A 37 1.45 20.51 -13.65
CA ASP A 37 1.02 19.57 -12.60
C ASP A 37 0.19 18.38 -13.13
N GLU A 38 -0.29 18.41 -14.39
CA GLU A 38 -1.10 17.34 -14.95
C GLU A 38 -0.23 16.26 -15.63
N VAL A 39 -0.40 15.02 -15.17
CA VAL A 39 0.25 13.83 -15.77
C VAL A 39 -0.78 13.00 -16.53
N ARG A 40 -0.55 12.83 -17.83
CA ARG A 40 -1.37 12.02 -18.73
C ARG A 40 -0.60 10.79 -19.21
N PHE A 41 -1.31 9.69 -19.42
CA PHE A 41 -0.75 8.42 -19.84
C PHE A 41 -1.30 8.03 -21.21
N GLY A 42 -0.45 7.87 -22.20
CA GLY A 42 -0.79 7.24 -23.48
C GLY A 42 -0.25 5.82 -23.56
N TRP A 43 -0.48 5.16 -24.70
CA TRP A 43 0.11 3.87 -25.02
C TRP A 43 0.64 3.86 -26.46
N LYS A 44 1.69 3.08 -26.72
CA LYS A 44 2.17 2.78 -28.06
C LYS A 44 2.57 1.31 -28.17
N GLU A 45 2.43 0.76 -29.34
CA GLU A 45 2.96 -0.55 -29.69
C GLU A 45 4.49 -0.47 -29.79
N SER A 46 5.17 -1.25 -28.95
CA SER A 46 6.61 -1.45 -29.01
C SER A 46 6.91 -2.72 -29.83
N ALA A 47 7.84 -2.61 -30.77
CA ALA A 47 8.31 -3.74 -31.58
C ALA A 47 9.07 -4.78 -30.73
N THR A 48 9.64 -4.36 -29.61
CA THR A 48 10.26 -5.24 -28.61
C THR A 48 9.33 -5.40 -27.39
N PRO A 49 9.34 -6.56 -26.72
CA PRO A 49 8.59 -6.75 -25.49
C PRO A 49 9.10 -5.72 -24.45
N VAL A 50 8.24 -4.78 -24.07
CA VAL A 50 8.48 -3.88 -22.95
C VAL A 50 8.46 -4.73 -21.70
N LYS A 51 9.67 -5.07 -21.24
CA LYS A 51 9.93 -5.72 -19.96
C LYS A 51 9.07 -5.03 -18.92
N SER A 52 8.19 -5.81 -18.29
CA SER A 52 7.27 -5.33 -17.27
C SER A 52 8.10 -4.71 -16.16
N GLU A 53 8.26 -3.39 -16.19
CA GLU A 53 8.66 -2.63 -15.01
C GLU A 53 7.49 -2.73 -14.05
N LYS A 54 7.46 -3.86 -13.34
CA LYS A 54 6.88 -3.98 -12.02
C LYS A 54 7.51 -2.84 -11.25
N VAL A 55 6.76 -1.74 -11.09
CA VAL A 55 7.08 -0.67 -10.14
C VAL A 55 7.03 -1.35 -8.77
N THR A 56 8.12 -2.02 -8.45
CA THR A 56 8.44 -2.50 -7.12
C THR A 56 9.05 -1.27 -6.50
N THR A 57 8.28 -0.58 -5.67
CA THR A 57 8.83 0.33 -4.67
C THR A 57 9.85 -0.46 -3.87
N SER A 58 11.11 -0.40 -4.28
CA SER A 58 12.23 -1.01 -3.58
C SER A 58 13.24 0.09 -3.27
N SER A 59 12.98 0.76 -2.15
CA SER A 59 14.06 1.24 -1.31
C SER A 59 14.18 0.22 -0.18
N LYS A 60 14.91 -0.85 -0.48
CA LYS A 60 15.18 -1.96 0.44
C LYS A 60 16.23 -1.47 1.45
N SER A 61 15.81 -0.78 2.51
CA SER A 61 16.67 -0.66 3.70
C SER A 61 16.85 -2.05 4.32
N PRO A 62 17.98 -2.30 5.01
CA PRO A 62 18.35 -3.62 5.51
C PRO A 62 17.18 -4.26 6.26
N LYS A 63 16.93 -5.52 5.93
CA LYS A 63 15.81 -6.30 6.43
C LYS A 63 16.13 -6.70 7.86
N VAL A 64 15.77 -5.85 8.82
CA VAL A 64 15.61 -6.28 10.20
C VAL A 64 14.52 -7.35 10.18
N GLU A 65 14.85 -8.55 10.66
CA GLU A 65 13.91 -9.66 10.85
C GLU A 65 12.71 -9.13 11.64
N GLN A 66 11.57 -8.95 10.96
CA GLN A 66 10.36 -8.50 11.64
C GLN A 66 9.74 -9.71 12.30
N GLU A 67 9.60 -9.63 13.62
CA GLU A 67 8.93 -10.66 14.37
C GLU A 67 7.52 -10.90 13.83
N GLU A 68 7.22 -12.16 13.51
CA GLU A 68 5.89 -12.61 13.11
C GLU A 68 5.34 -13.50 14.22
N ARG A 69 4.14 -13.17 14.70
CA ARG A 69 3.39 -13.98 15.66
C ARG A 69 1.94 -14.06 15.23
N ASN A 70 1.34 -15.24 15.34
CA ASN A 70 -0.08 -15.47 15.02
C ASN A 70 -0.48 -15.00 13.59
N GLY A 71 0.45 -15.11 12.63
CA GLY A 71 0.27 -14.67 11.24
C GLY A 71 0.19 -13.16 11.06
N VAL A 72 0.62 -12.37 12.06
CA VAL A 72 0.76 -10.92 11.99
C VAL A 72 2.24 -10.57 12.12
N LYS A 73 2.75 -9.73 11.22
CA LYS A 73 4.10 -9.17 11.30
C LYS A 73 4.08 -7.86 12.07
N ARG A 74 5.07 -7.69 12.94
CA ARG A 74 5.29 -6.43 13.63
C ARG A 74 5.69 -5.34 12.61
N PRO A 75 5.07 -4.14 12.64
CA PRO A 75 5.37 -3.08 11.69
C PRO A 75 6.84 -2.63 11.78
N LYS A 76 7.39 -2.20 10.65
CA LYS A 76 8.77 -1.70 10.56
C LYS A 76 8.90 -0.40 11.36
N ALA A 77 9.94 -0.30 12.19
CA ALA A 77 10.31 0.94 12.86
C ALA A 77 10.49 2.10 11.87
N GLY A 78 10.11 3.31 12.30
CA GLY A 78 10.26 4.54 11.51
C GLY A 78 9.03 4.96 10.70
N GLY A 79 7.86 4.36 10.96
CA GLY A 79 6.59 4.77 10.37
C GLY A 79 5.47 4.84 11.40
N VAL A 80 4.39 5.54 11.04
CA VAL A 80 3.23 5.78 11.93
C VAL A 80 2.70 4.49 12.55
N CYS A 81 2.59 3.38 11.80
CA CYS A 81 2.13 2.10 12.33
C CYS A 81 3.01 1.58 13.48
N ALA A 82 4.33 1.74 13.39
CA ALA A 82 5.23 1.36 14.46
C ALA A 82 5.09 2.27 15.68
N ASP A 83 4.83 3.57 15.48
CA ASP A 83 4.58 4.49 16.58
C ASP A 83 3.26 4.16 17.30
N VAL A 84 2.21 3.77 16.56
CA VAL A 84 0.96 3.27 17.16
C VAL A 84 1.24 2.03 18.01
N TRP A 85 1.99 1.06 17.49
CA TRP A 85 2.31 -0.17 18.23
C TRP A 85 3.19 0.12 19.45
N ALA A 86 4.18 1.01 19.34
CA ALA A 86 5.03 1.40 20.46
C ALA A 86 4.21 2.05 21.59
N TRP A 87 3.23 2.89 21.25
CA TRP A 87 2.31 3.44 22.24
C TRP A 87 1.42 2.36 22.85
N LEU A 88 0.84 1.46 22.04
CA LEU A 88 0.02 0.36 22.55
C LEU A 88 0.81 -0.66 23.40
N ASP A 89 2.12 -0.81 23.17
CA ASP A 89 2.99 -1.64 23.99
C ASP A 89 3.32 -0.99 25.34
N ALA A 90 3.43 0.34 25.37
CA ALA A 90 3.54 1.11 26.62
C ALA A 90 2.21 1.16 27.40
N HIS A 91 1.08 0.96 26.72
CA HIS A 91 -0.28 0.99 27.29
C HIS A 91 -1.05 -0.29 26.92
N PRO A 92 -0.70 -1.46 27.49
CA PRO A 92 -1.28 -2.75 27.11
C PRO A 92 -2.79 -2.88 27.40
N ASP A 93 -3.28 -2.10 28.34
CA ASP A 93 -4.66 -1.96 28.81
C ASP A 93 -5.46 -0.87 28.07
N ALA A 94 -4.81 -0.09 27.20
CA ALA A 94 -5.48 0.95 26.42
C ALA A 94 -6.63 0.37 25.58
N THR A 95 -7.76 1.07 25.59
CA THR A 95 -8.88 0.75 24.71
C THR A 95 -8.66 1.34 23.32
N LEU A 96 -9.45 0.91 22.34
CA LEU A 96 -9.45 1.52 21.01
C LEU A 96 -9.79 3.02 21.06
N LYS A 97 -10.61 3.44 22.04
CA LYS A 97 -10.96 4.86 22.23
C LYS A 97 -9.73 5.66 22.64
N ASP A 98 -8.94 5.14 23.58
CA ASP A 98 -7.71 5.78 24.07
C ASP A 98 -6.66 5.85 22.95
N ALA A 99 -6.53 4.77 22.18
CA ALA A 99 -5.64 4.72 21.02
C ALA A 99 -6.00 5.79 19.97
N LYS A 100 -7.29 5.96 19.68
CA LYS A 100 -7.76 7.00 18.74
C LYS A 100 -7.54 8.41 19.28
N ALA A 101 -7.85 8.66 20.55
CA ALA A 101 -7.61 9.96 21.18
C ALA A 101 -6.12 10.32 21.16
N GLN A 102 -5.24 9.35 21.40
CA GLN A 102 -3.81 9.55 21.26
C GLN A 102 -3.39 9.77 19.80
N GLY A 103 -4.01 9.04 18.87
CA GLY A 103 -3.81 9.22 17.45
C GLY A 103 -4.12 10.64 16.99
N GLU A 104 -5.24 11.22 17.42
CA GLU A 104 -5.60 12.61 17.11
C GLU A 104 -4.56 13.60 17.63
N LYS A 105 -4.09 13.44 18.87
CA LYS A 105 -3.04 14.29 19.47
C LYS A 105 -1.72 14.23 18.71
N ARG A 106 -1.40 13.08 18.11
CA ARG A 106 -0.15 12.83 17.36
C ARG A 106 -0.30 12.99 15.86
N GLY A 107 -1.48 13.37 15.36
CA GLY A 107 -1.76 13.49 13.93
C GLY A 107 -1.80 12.15 13.18
N TRP A 108 -2.02 11.03 13.87
CA TRP A 108 -2.18 9.73 13.25
C TRP A 108 -3.57 9.58 12.63
N ASN A 109 -3.64 8.87 11.52
CA ASN A 109 -4.93 8.56 10.90
C ASN A 109 -5.73 7.59 11.80
N PRO A 110 -6.96 7.94 12.24
CA PRO A 110 -7.75 7.13 13.16
C PRO A 110 -8.17 5.78 12.57
N ASN A 111 -8.30 5.68 11.25
CA ASN A 111 -8.56 4.41 10.57
C ASN A 111 -7.33 3.51 10.66
N ASN A 112 -6.13 4.07 10.47
CA ASN A 112 -4.88 3.34 10.64
C ASN A 112 -4.72 2.85 12.07
N VAL A 113 -4.94 3.72 13.06
CA VAL A 113 -4.89 3.36 14.49
C VAL A 113 -5.83 2.18 14.80
N SER A 114 -7.03 2.18 14.21
CA SER A 114 -8.00 1.09 14.40
C SER A 114 -7.49 -0.23 13.84
N CYS A 115 -6.96 -0.24 12.62
CA CYS A 115 -6.37 -1.43 12.00
C CYS A 115 -5.20 -1.97 12.84
N GLU A 116 -4.28 -1.10 13.23
CA GLU A 116 -3.10 -1.48 14.01
C GLU A 116 -3.45 -1.99 15.41
N PHE A 117 -4.47 -1.42 16.06
CA PHE A 117 -4.97 -1.90 17.36
C PHE A 117 -5.40 -3.37 17.29
N TYR A 118 -6.20 -3.75 16.29
CA TYR A 118 -6.64 -5.13 16.12
C TYR A 118 -5.53 -6.05 15.63
N ALA A 119 -4.65 -5.57 14.74
CA ALA A 119 -3.48 -6.31 14.30
C ALA A 119 -2.57 -6.67 15.48
N ARG A 120 -2.29 -5.71 16.37
CA ARG A 120 -1.53 -5.93 17.60
C ARG A 120 -2.20 -6.93 18.54
N ARG A 121 -3.50 -6.81 18.78
CA ARG A 121 -4.24 -7.78 19.61
C ARG A 121 -4.12 -9.20 19.04
N LYS A 122 -4.24 -9.35 17.72
CA LYS A 122 -4.04 -10.64 17.05
C LYS A 122 -2.59 -11.12 17.18
N PHE A 123 -1.60 -10.23 17.03
CA PHE A 123 -0.18 -10.54 17.22
C PHE A 123 0.10 -11.15 18.60
N TYR A 124 -0.49 -10.60 19.66
CA TYR A 124 -0.37 -11.13 21.03
C TYR A 124 -1.36 -12.26 21.36
N GLY A 125 -2.20 -12.69 20.42
CA GLY A 125 -3.20 -13.73 20.67
C GLY A 125 -4.34 -13.30 21.60
N ILE A 126 -4.54 -11.99 21.77
CA ILE A 126 -5.62 -11.42 22.59
C ILE A 126 -6.92 -11.44 21.76
N SER A 127 -7.43 -12.64 21.49
CA SER A 127 -8.80 -12.84 21.00
C SER A 127 -9.79 -12.44 22.10
N ARG A 128 -11.02 -12.05 21.72
CA ARG A 128 -12.09 -11.99 22.72
C ARG A 128 -12.23 -13.40 23.28
N GLN A 129 -11.94 -13.59 24.57
CA GLN A 129 -12.51 -14.72 25.28
C GLN A 129 -14.01 -14.52 25.23
N THR A 130 -14.69 -15.20 24.30
CA THR A 130 -16.07 -15.58 24.53
C THR A 130 -16.03 -16.49 25.74
N GLU A 131 -16.28 -15.95 26.93
CA GLU A 131 -16.78 -16.75 28.04
C GLU A 131 -18.04 -17.44 27.51
N ALA A 132 -17.92 -18.73 27.21
CA ALA A 132 -19.06 -19.59 27.01
C ALA A 132 -19.80 -19.63 28.35
N LYS A 133 -20.99 -19.06 28.38
CA LYS A 133 -21.91 -19.12 29.52
C LYS A 133 -23.15 -19.89 29.09
#